data_AF-A0A2G9TAH2-F1
#
_entry.id   AF-A0A2G9TAH2-F1
#
_cell.length_a   1.000
_cell.length_b   1.000
_cell.length_c   1.000
_cell.angle_alpha   90.00
_cell.angle_beta   90.00
_cell.angle_gamma   90.00
#
_symmetry.space_group_name_H-M   'P 1'
#
loop_
_entity.id
_entity.type
_entity.pdbx_description
1 polymer ?
#
loop_
_entity_poly.entity_id
_entity_poly.type
_entity_poly.pdbx_seq_one_letter_code
_entity_poly.pdbx_strand_id
1 'polypeptide(L)' 'MKGNQLFKFNVDTGSIFHPVSGQCLAAEPDGSGFVFMQRCDENAPTQKWVWQ' A
#
# COMPACT_ATOMS: atom_id res chain seq x y z
N MET A 1 -8.49 13.12 -14.53
CA MET A 1 -7.91 11.81 -14.18
C MET A 1 -6.66 12.04 -13.35
N LYS A 2 -6.59 11.59 -12.09
CA LYS A 2 -5.36 11.70 -11.28
C LYS A 2 -4.40 10.50 -11.43
N GLY A 3 -4.71 9.55 -12.32
CA GLY A 3 -3.78 8.57 -12.89
C GLY A 3 -2.93 7.80 -11.88
N ASN A 4 -1.73 7.40 -12.32
CA ASN A 4 -0.83 6.49 -11.59
C ASN A 4 -0.04 7.15 -10.44
N GLN A 5 -0.34 8.41 -10.10
CA GLN A 5 0.31 9.14 -9.01
C GLN A 5 -0.66 9.39 -7.84
N LEU A 6 -1.92 8.99 -7.97
CA LEU A 6 -2.91 9.18 -6.92
C LEU A 6 -2.83 8.07 -5.87
N PHE A 7 -2.38 8.39 -4.67
CA PHE A 7 -2.42 7.49 -3.52
C PHE A 7 -3.20 8.12 -2.35
N LYS A 8 -3.81 7.28 -1.53
CA LYS A 8 -4.48 7.67 -0.29
C LYS A 8 -3.88 6.87 0.86
N PHE A 9 -3.53 7.54 1.94
CA PHE A 9 -3.19 6.87 3.19
C PHE A 9 -4.45 6.68 4.02
N ASN A 10 -4.73 5.44 4.43
CA ASN A 10 -5.79 5.14 5.40
C ASN A 10 -5.17 5.13 6.80
N VAL A 11 -5.52 6.13 7.60
CA VAL A 11 -4.99 6.31 8.96
C VAL A 11 -5.45 5.21 9.93
N ASP A 12 -6.61 4.59 9.69
CA ASP A 12 -7.16 3.57 10.59
C ASP A 12 -6.48 2.21 10.38
N THR A 13 -6.18 1.87 9.11
CA THR A 13 -5.58 0.58 8.75
C THR A 13 -4.07 0.64 8.53
N GLY A 14 -3.51 1.85 8.35
CA GLY A 14 -2.13 2.08 7.94
C GLY A 14 -1.85 1.74 6.47
N SER A 15 -2.85 1.47 5.64
CA SER A 15 -2.62 1.10 4.23
C SER A 15 -2.41 2.31 3.32
N ILE A 16 -1.49 2.22 2.37
CA ILE A 16 -1.39 3.16 1.24
C ILE A 16 -2.15 2.56 0.04
N PHE A 17 -3.30 3.14 -0.28
CA PHE A 17 -4.25 2.66 -1.29
C PHE A 17 -4.14 3.45 -2.60
N HIS A 18 -4.14 2.77 -3.74
CA HIS A 18 -4.19 3.35 -5.07
C HIS A 18 -5.62 3.28 -5.64
N PRO A 19 -6.40 4.37 -5.67
CA PRO A 19 -7.82 4.33 -6.03
C PRO A 19 -8.11 3.93 -7.46
N VAL A 20 -7.14 4.04 -8.38
CA VAL A 20 -7.34 3.70 -9.79
C VAL A 20 -7.27 2.19 -10.01
N SER A 21 -6.35 1.48 -9.34
CA SER A 21 -6.24 0.02 -9.47
C SER A 21 -6.95 -0.76 -8.37
N GLY A 22 -7.38 -0.10 -7.28
CA GLY A 22 -7.99 -0.79 -6.14
C GLY A 22 -7.00 -1.63 -5.31
N GLN A 23 -5.71 -1.34 -5.42
CA GLN A 23 -4.63 -2.09 -4.79
C GLN A 23 -3.95 -1.30 -3.66
N CYS A 24 -3.22 -2.00 -2.82
CA CYS A 24 -2.44 -1.43 -1.72
C CYS A 24 -0.94 -1.60 -1.97
N LEU A 25 -0.15 -0.62 -1.52
CA LEU A 25 1.30 -0.71 -1.53
C LEU A 25 1.75 -1.75 -0.50
N ALA A 26 2.59 -2.68 -0.92
CA ALA A 26 3.16 -3.71 -0.09
C ALA A 26 4.69 -3.71 -0.21
N ALA A 27 5.36 -4.05 0.88
CA ALA A 27 6.77 -4.41 0.88
C ALA A 27 6.96 -5.91 0.58
N GLU A 28 8.06 -6.27 -0.06
CA GLU A 28 8.47 -7.67 -0.19
C GLU A 28 8.79 -8.27 1.20
N PRO A 29 8.20 -9.42 1.58
CA PRO A 29 8.39 -9.99 2.92
C PRO A 29 9.82 -10.46 3.21
N ASP A 30 10.64 -10.69 2.18
CA ASP A 30 12.00 -11.22 2.31
C ASP A 30 13.05 -10.18 2.73
N GLY A 31 12.66 -8.90 2.83
CA GLY A 31 13.56 -7.81 3.22
C GLY A 31 14.47 -7.30 2.09
N SER A 32 14.23 -7.70 0.84
CA SER A 32 14.97 -7.23 -0.35
C SER A 32 14.82 -5.73 -0.63
N GLY A 33 13.83 -5.07 -0.02
CA GLY A 33 13.59 -3.63 -0.14
C GLY A 33 12.71 -3.22 -1.33
N PHE A 34 12.12 -4.18 -2.05
CA PHE A 34 11.16 -3.88 -3.11
C PHE A 34 9.78 -3.53 -2.55
N VAL A 35 9.06 -2.67 -3.27
CA VAL A 35 7.66 -2.34 -3.01
C VAL A 35 6.85 -2.49 -4.29
N PHE A 36 5.62 -2.95 -4.15
CA PHE A 36 4.74 -3.23 -5.28
C PHE A 36 3.27 -3.04 -4.92
N MET A 37 2.43 -2.94 -5.94
CA MET A 37 0.98 -2.87 -5.78
C MET A 37 0.39 -4.28 -5.82
N GLN A 38 -0.37 -4.65 -4.80
CA GLN A 38 -1.10 -5.93 -4.78
C GLN A 38 -2.49 -5.78 -4.17
N ARG A 39 -3.28 -6.87 -4.19
CA ARG A 39 -4.60 -6.88 -3.55
C ARG A 39 -4.47 -6.48 -2.09
N CYS A 40 -5.32 -5.56 -1.65
CA CYS A 40 -5.34 -5.12 -0.27
C CYS A 40 -5.68 -6.29 0.68
N ASP A 41 -4.91 -6.42 1.75
CA ASP A 41 -5.12 -7.38 2.84
C ASP A 41 -4.84 -6.69 4.18
N GLU A 42 -5.89 -6.49 4.98
CA GLU A 42 -5.83 -5.81 6.27
C GLU A 42 -5.02 -6.60 7.32
N ASN A 43 -4.83 -7.91 7.10
CA ASN A 43 -4.05 -8.77 7.97
C ASN A 43 -2.57 -8.83 7.56
N ALA A 44 -2.20 -8.36 6.36
CA ALA A 44 -0.83 -8.40 5.88
C ALA A 44 0.02 -7.30 6.55
N PRO A 45 1.03 -7.64 7.37
CA PRO A 45 1.88 -6.64 8.00
C PRO A 45 2.70 -5.84 6.98
N THR A 46 3.02 -6.46 5.84
CA THR A 46 3.76 -5.83 4.73
C THR A 46 2.97 -4.74 4.01
N GLN A 47 1.68 -4.57 4.30
CA GLN A 47 0.83 -3.51 3.77
C GLN A 47 0.54 -2.39 4.78
N LYS A 48 1.15 -2.44 5.98
CA LYS A 48 0.94 -1.44 7.03
C LYS A 48 2.12 -0.48 7.08
N TRP A 49 1.84 0.77 6.81
CA TRP A 49 2.79 1.87 6.74
C TRP A 49 2.52 2.84 7.89
N VAL A 50 3.60 3.37 8.45
CA VAL A 50 3.54 4.43 9.44
C VAL A 50 4.21 5.67 8.86
N TRP A 51 3.62 6.83 9.11
CA TRP A 51 4.25 8.11 8.80
C TRP A 51 5.06 8.53 10.04
N GLN A 52 6.33 8.88 9.86
CA GLN A 52 7.22 9.40 10.92
C GLN A 52 7.55 10.87 10.68
#